data_AF-A0A3N4GYB0-F1
#
_entry.id   AF-A0A3N4GYB0-F1
#
_cell.length_a   1.000
_cell.length_b   1.000
_cell.length_c   1.000
_cell.angle_alpha   90.00
_cell.angle_beta   90.00
_cell.angle_gamma   90.00
#
_symmetry.space_group_name_H-M   'P 1'
#
loop_
_entity.id
_entity.type
_entity.pdbx_description
1 polymer ?
#
loop_
_entity_poly.entity_id
_entity_poly.type
_entity_poly.pdbx_seq_one_letter_code
_entity_poly.pdbx_strand_id
1 'polypeptide(L)'
;MKHLPPERAWALIAAFVVAYDLACHRGQTLSEEADRWTKAHPVLARAGILAVALHVANVVPDRLDPLHRIAEMLPKTECAAKSENYCATT
;
A
#
# COMPACT_ATOMS: atom_id res chain seq x y z
N MET A 1 16.49 -4.81 -5.98
CA MET A 1 15.58 -5.40 -4.98
C MET A 1 14.68 -6.38 -5.71
N LYS A 2 14.50 -7.62 -5.20
CA LYS A 2 13.55 -8.58 -5.80
C LYS A 2 12.13 -8.03 -5.63
N HIS A 3 11.33 -8.03 -6.70
CA HIS A 3 9.91 -7.72 -6.60
C HIS A 3 9.24 -8.84 -5.79
N LEU A 4 8.48 -8.46 -4.76
CA LEU A 4 7.65 -9.40 -4.01
C LEU A 4 6.34 -9.59 -4.77
N PRO A 5 5.82 -10.83 -4.87
CA PRO A 5 4.49 -11.03 -5.43
C PRO A 5 3.46 -10.26 -4.57
N PRO A 6 2.41 -9.67 -5.17
CA PRO A 6 1.50 -8.75 -4.50
C PRO A 6 0.88 -9.32 -3.21
N GLU A 7 0.58 -10.62 -3.18
CA GLU A 7 0.00 -11.30 -2.01
C GLU A 7 0.94 -11.27 -0.81
N ARG A 8 2.25 -11.41 -1.07
CA ARG A 8 3.28 -11.32 -0.03
C ARG A 8 3.53 -9.89 0.41
N ALA A 9 3.38 -8.92 -0.50
CA ALA A 9 3.49 -7.51 -0.15
C ALA A 9 2.39 -7.10 0.85
N TRP A 10 1.14 -7.51 0.61
CA TRP A 10 0.03 -7.32 1.56
C TRP A 10 0.30 -8.01 2.90
N ALA A 11 0.77 -9.26 2.89
CA ALA A 11 1.12 -9.98 4.11
C ALA A 11 2.21 -9.27 4.91
N LEU A 12 3.22 -8.69 4.25
CA LEU A 12 4.28 -7.93 4.90
C LEU A 12 3.77 -6.62 5.51
N ILE A 13 2.88 -5.90 4.83
CA ILE A 13 2.25 -4.69 5.39
C ILE A 13 1.47 -5.05 6.66
N ALA A 14 0.65 -6.09 6.62
CA ALA A 14 -0.11 -6.55 7.78
C ALA A 14 0.83 -6.97 8.94
N ALA A 15 1.86 -7.76 8.64
CA ALA A 15 2.84 -8.19 9.62
C ALA A 15 3.60 -7.01 10.25
N PHE A 16 3.95 -5.99 9.45
CA PHE A 16 4.60 -4.79 9.94
C PHE A 16 3.72 -4.02 10.93
N VAL A 17 2.44 -3.80 10.59
CA VAL A 17 1.49 -3.11 11.47
C VAL A 17 1.38 -3.85 12.82
N VAL A 18 1.18 -5.17 12.78
CA VAL A 18 1.08 -6.00 14.00
C VAL A 18 2.37 -5.96 14.81
N ALA A 19 3.53 -6.14 14.15
CA ALA A 19 4.82 -6.14 14.84
C ALA A 19 5.13 -4.79 15.50
N TYR A 20 4.81 -3.69 14.82
CA TYR A 20 4.99 -2.34 15.36
C TYR A 20 4.09 -2.11 16.58
N ASP A 21 2.81 -2.46 16.48
CA ASP A 21 1.85 -2.30 17.59
C ASP A 21 2.21 -3.16 18.81
N LEU A 22 2.81 -4.34 18.61
CA LEU A 22 3.31 -5.19 19.70
C LEU A 22 4.61 -4.69 20.33
N ALA A 23 5.47 -4.03 19.54
CA ALA A 23 6.75 -3.53 20.01
C ALA A 23 6.64 -2.18 20.74
N CYS A 24 5.61 -1.38 20.43
CA CYS A 24 5.40 -0.07 21.03
C CYS A 24 4.63 -0.13 22.35
N HIS A 25 4.91 0.84 23.23
CA HIS A 25 4.16 1.04 24.45
C HIS A 25 2.76 1.60 24.13
N ARG A 26 1.79 1.38 25.03
CA ARG A 26 0.46 2.01 24.93
C ARG A 26 0.62 3.53 24.82
N GLY A 27 -0.12 4.14 23.91
CA GLY A 27 -0.02 5.54 23.51
C GLY A 27 0.77 5.80 22.22
N GLN A 28 1.59 4.85 21.75
CA GLN A 28 2.50 5.02 20.61
C GLN A 28 2.28 4.02 19.47
N THR A 29 1.19 3.24 19.51
CA THR A 29 0.90 2.28 18.44
C THR A 29 0.46 3.00 17.17
N LEU A 30 0.64 2.35 16.01
CA LEU A 30 0.14 2.87 14.73
C LEU A 30 -1.39 3.01 14.78
N SER A 31 -2.06 2.07 15.43
CA SER A 31 -3.51 2.11 15.62
C SER A 31 -3.96 3.34 16.44
N GLU A 32 -3.27 3.67 17.52
CA GLU A 32 -3.62 4.83 18.35
C GLU A 32 -3.30 6.16 17.67
N GLU A 33 -2.21 6.24 16.91
CA GLU A 33 -1.89 7.43 16.11
C GLU A 33 -2.91 7.61 14.97
N ALA A 34 -3.32 6.52 14.31
CA ALA A 34 -4.40 6.55 13.33
C ALA A 34 -5.72 7.03 13.96
N ASP A 35 -6.04 6.62 15.17
CA ASP A 35 -7.20 7.10 15.93
C ASP A 35 -7.10 8.60 16.25
N ARG A 36 -5.93 9.07 16.71
CA ARG A 36 -5.68 10.50 16.97
C ARG A 36 -5.84 11.33 15.71
N TRP A 37 -5.25 10.87 14.60
CA TRP A 37 -5.35 11.53 13.32
C TRP A 37 -6.79 11.59 12.82
N THR A 38 -7.54 10.49 12.95
CA THR A 38 -8.95 10.42 12.55
C THR A 38 -9.83 11.34 13.39
N LYS A 39 -9.52 11.51 14.69
CA LYS A 39 -10.23 12.46 15.56
C LYS A 39 -9.88 13.91 15.23
N ALA A 40 -8.61 14.21 14.96
CA ALA A 40 -8.14 15.56 14.66
C ALA A 40 -8.56 16.04 13.26
N HIS A 41 -8.57 15.14 12.27
CA HIS A 41 -8.84 15.46 10.87
C HIS A 41 -9.90 14.52 10.26
N PRO A 42 -11.14 14.50 10.78
CA PRO A 42 -12.12 13.47 10.45
C PRO A 42 -12.53 13.44 8.97
N VAL A 43 -12.55 14.59 8.30
CA VAL A 43 -12.86 14.66 6.87
C VAL A 43 -11.69 14.12 6.04
N LEU A 44 -10.46 14.57 6.31
CA LEU A 44 -9.28 14.13 5.57
C LEU A 44 -8.99 12.65 5.78
N ALA A 45 -9.11 12.15 7.01
CA ALA A 45 -8.91 10.73 7.32
C ALA A 45 -9.91 9.85 6.56
N ARG A 46 -11.21 10.19 6.59
CA ARG A 46 -12.24 9.45 5.84
C ARG A 46 -12.01 9.54 4.33
N ALA A 47 -11.68 10.71 3.81
CA ALA A 47 -11.39 10.88 2.38
C ALA A 47 -10.19 10.04 1.93
N GLY A 48 -9.11 10.02 2.72
CA GLY A 48 -7.93 9.20 2.46
C GLY A 48 -8.24 7.69 2.51
N ILE A 49 -8.96 7.24 3.54
CA ILE A 49 -9.39 5.84 3.67
C ILE A 49 -10.28 5.44 2.48
N LEU A 50 -11.26 6.27 2.12
CA LEU A 50 -12.14 6.01 0.99
C LEU A 50 -11.38 5.98 -0.33
N ALA A 51 -10.44 6.90 -0.55
CA ALA A 51 -9.63 6.93 -1.76
C ALA A 51 -8.80 5.64 -1.91
N VAL A 52 -8.12 5.20 -0.84
CA VAL A 52 -7.35 3.95 -0.83
C VAL A 52 -8.26 2.73 -1.01
N ALA A 53 -9.40 2.69 -0.32
CA ALA A 53 -10.36 1.59 -0.44
C ALA A 53 -10.91 1.48 -1.87
N LEU A 54 -11.26 2.60 -2.49
CA LEU A 54 -11.74 2.66 -3.87
C LEU A 54 -10.68 2.23 -4.89
N HIS A 55 -9.43 2.66 -4.69
CA HIS A 55 -8.28 2.24 -5.49
C HIS A 55 -8.08 0.73 -5.43
N VAL A 56 -7.97 0.18 -4.22
CA VAL A 56 -7.74 -1.26 -4.01
C VAL A 56 -8.92 -2.10 -4.50
N ALA A 57 -10.14 -1.59 -4.38
CA ALA A 57 -11.35 -2.27 -4.88
C ALA A 57 -11.51 -2.19 -6.41
N ASN A 58 -10.64 -1.49 -7.13
CA ASN A 58 -10.74 -1.24 -8.58
C ASN A 58 -12.10 -0.63 -8.99
N VAL A 59 -12.73 0.13 -8.10
CA VAL A 59 -14.06 0.74 -8.35
C VAL A 59 -13.91 2.06 -9.10
N VAL A 60 -12.76 2.71 -8.98
CA VAL A 60 -12.48 3.99 -9.65
C VAL A 60 -11.77 3.73 -10.97
N PRO A 61 -12.25 4.30 -12.09
CA PRO A 61 -11.53 4.22 -13.37
C PRO A 61 -10.14 4.83 -13.26
N ASP A 62 -9.12 4.22 -13.88
CA ASP A 62 -7.71 4.63 -13.80
C ASP A 62 -7.46 6.14 -14.00
N ARG A 63 -8.30 6.81 -14.81
CA ARG A 63 -8.21 8.25 -15.08
C ARG A 63 -8.49 9.12 -13.86
N LEU A 64 -9.32 8.64 -12.94
CA LEU A 64 -9.76 9.33 -11.73
C LEU A 64 -9.05 8.80 -10.48
N ASP A 65 -8.16 7.83 -10.64
CA ASP A 65 -7.41 7.22 -9.57
C ASP A 65 -6.09 7.97 -9.34
N PRO A 66 -5.99 8.82 -8.29
CA PRO A 66 -4.79 9.61 -8.06
C PRO A 66 -3.59 8.71 -7.71
N LEU A 67 -3.83 7.55 -7.08
CA LEU A 67 -2.78 6.62 -6.68
C LEU A 67 -2.19 5.91 -7.90
N HIS A 68 -3.02 5.53 -8.86
CA HIS A 68 -2.55 4.98 -10.14
C HIS A 68 -1.68 6.00 -10.89
N ARG A 69 -2.12 7.25 -10.96
CA ARG A 69 -1.37 8.33 -11.61
C ARG A 69 -0.02 8.60 -10.95
N ILE A 70 0.03 8.64 -9.62
CA ILE A 70 1.28 8.83 -8.88
C ILE A 70 2.23 7.65 -9.15
N ALA A 71 1.72 6.41 -9.18
CA ALA A 71 2.52 5.23 -9.49
C ALA A 71 3.07 5.24 -10.93
N GLU A 72 2.32 5.77 -11.91
CA GLU A 72 2.79 5.98 -13.28
C GLU A 72 3.92 7.02 -13.37
N MET A 73 3.89 8.05 -12.52
CA MET A 73 4.90 9.12 -12.50
C MET A 73 6.21 8.69 -11.83
N LEU A 74 6.18 7.68 -10.95
CA LEU A 74 7.39 7.17 -10.32
C LEU A 74 8.21 6.37 -11.35
N PRO A 75 9.52 6.67 -11.49
CA PRO A 75 10.37 5.92 -12.40
C PRO A 75 10.36 4.46 -11.98
N LYS A 76 9.77 3.59 -12.81
CA LYS A 76 9.88 2.15 -12.64
C LYS A 76 11.36 1.84 -12.78
N THR A 77 11.99 1.36 -11.70
CA THR A 77 13.34 0.83 -11.82
C THR A 77 13.28 -0.30 -12.82
N GLU A 78 13.87 -0.10 -14.00
CA GLU A 78 14.00 -1.18 -14.98
C GLU A 78 14.64 -2.34 -14.23
N CYS A 79 13.92 -3.46 -14.19
CA CYS A 79 14.41 -4.65 -13.55
C CYS A 79 15.64 -5.08 -14.35
N ALA A 80 16.82 -4.69 -13.89
CA ALA A 80 18.09 -5.11 -14.45
C ALA A 80 18.23 -6.62 -14.24
N ALA A 81 17.65 -7.39 -15.15
CA ALA A 81 18.03 -8.73 -15.58
C ALA A 81 16.85 -9.35 -16.32
N LYS A 82 16.94 -9.29 -17.66
CA LYS A 82 16.72 -10.44 -18.52
C LYS A 82 16.89 -11.76 -17.74
N SER A 83 15.79 -12.41 -17.38
CA SER A 83 15.79 -13.82 -17.02
C SER A 83 14.95 -14.55 -18.04
N GLU A 84 15.65 -15.29 -18.89
CA GLU A 84 15.26 -16.05 -20.07
C GLU A 84 14.16 -17.13 -19.86
N ASN A 85 13.36 -17.08 -18.79
CA ASN A 85 12.57 -18.24 -18.34
C ASN A 85 11.04 -18.02 -18.26
N TYR A 86 10.50 -16.91 -18.76
CA TYR A 86 9.04 -16.71 -18.82
C TYR A 86 8.42 -17.08 -20.19
N CYS A 87 9.11 -17.88 -21.01
CA CYS A 87 8.63 -18.31 -22.33
C CYS A 87 8.64 -19.84 -22.54
N ALA A 88 8.49 -20.64 -21.47
CA ALA A 88 8.36 -22.09 -21.59
C ALA A 88 7.23 -22.62 -20.70
N THR A 89 5.99 -22.48 -21.16
CA THR A 89 4.94 -23.46 -20.87
C THR A 89 3.96 -23.47 -22.05
N THR A 90 4.25 -24.35 -23.01
CA THR A 90 3.29 -24.92 -23.94
C THR A 90 3.44 -26.43 -23.83
#